data_AF-A0A6J8BV41-F1
#
_entry.id   AF-A0A6J8BV41-F1
#
_cell.length_a   1.000
_cell.length_b   1.000
_cell.length_c   1.000
_cell.angle_alpha   90.00
_cell.angle_beta   90.00
_cell.angle_gamma   90.00
#
_symmetry.space_group_name_H-M   'P 1'
#
loop_
_entity.id
_entity.type
_entity.pdbx_description
1 polymer ?
#
loop_
_entity_poly.entity_id
_entity_poly.type
_entity_poly.pdbx_seq_one_letter_code
_entity_poly.pdbx_strand_id
1 'polypeptide(L)'
;MNVNIEKNDIVSCHRIGKEPTAGKPRSIIVRFFSRDLKYKIMSNKKVLKGKLDYKDIFINEDLTMLRLKMLNMVKKHDNVKSVFTRDGKINCFLRNGRKKIIENPDDLFEVGFDSVDYSALGLCDLE
;
A
#
# COMPACT_ATOMS: atom_id res chain seq x y z
N MET A 1 -1.47 10.45 -16.33
CA MET A 1 -2.45 9.66 -15.58
C MET A 1 -3.75 9.86 -16.32
N ASN A 2 -4.27 8.82 -16.99
CA ASN A 2 -5.46 8.94 -17.84
C ASN A 2 -6.69 8.45 -17.09
N VAL A 3 -7.02 9.14 -16.00
CA VAL A 3 -8.21 8.86 -15.19
C VAL A 3 -8.94 10.18 -15.05
N ASN A 4 -10.16 10.27 -15.58
CA ASN A 4 -11.01 11.43 -15.37
C ASN A 4 -11.51 11.40 -13.91
N ILE A 5 -11.34 12.51 -13.19
CA ILE A 5 -11.76 12.66 -11.79
C ILE A 5 -12.56 13.94 -11.70
N GLU A 6 -13.82 13.82 -11.28
CA GLU A 6 -14.73 14.95 -11.07
C GLU A 6 -14.84 15.28 -9.59
N LYS A 7 -15.39 16.46 -9.26
CA LYS A 7 -15.55 16.88 -7.86
C LYS A 7 -16.41 15.90 -7.05
N ASN A 8 -17.43 15.33 -7.68
CA ASN A 8 -18.37 14.40 -7.05
C ASN A 8 -17.76 13.02 -6.77
N ASP A 9 -16.60 12.72 -7.34
CA ASP A 9 -15.87 11.48 -7.08
C ASP A 9 -15.14 11.49 -5.72
N ILE A 10 -14.97 12.67 -5.13
CA ILE A 10 -14.27 12.85 -3.86
C ILE A 10 -15.31 13.13 -2.77
N VAL A 11 -15.42 12.18 -1.83
CA VAL A 11 -16.30 12.33 -0.66
C VAL A 11 -15.65 13.23 0.38
N SER A 12 -14.35 13.04 0.64
CA SER A 12 -13.59 13.88 1.56
C SER A 12 -12.10 13.90 1.23
N CYS A 13 -11.45 15.02 1.56
CA CYS A 13 -10.03 15.24 1.32
C CYS A 13 -9.49 16.15 2.42
N HIS A 14 -8.53 15.68 3.21
CA HIS A 14 -7.94 16.48 4.29
C HIS A 14 -6.47 16.10 4.54
N ARG A 15 -5.73 17.04 5.13
CA ARG A 15 -4.33 16.85 5.53
C ARG A 15 -4.27 16.04 6.82
N ILE A 16 -3.33 15.11 6.90
CA ILE A 16 -3.07 14.28 8.08
C ILE A 16 -1.68 14.53 8.66
N GLY A 17 -1.53 14.29 9.97
CA GLY A 17 -0.28 14.49 10.70
C GLY A 17 -0.13 15.88 11.32
N LYS A 18 0.93 16.03 12.13
CA LYS A 18 1.31 17.29 12.80
C LYS A 18 1.78 18.32 11.77
N GLU A 19 1.71 19.60 12.13
CA GLU A 19 2.23 20.67 11.28
C GLU A 19 3.72 20.45 10.94
N PRO A 20 4.16 20.77 9.72
CA PRO A 20 5.53 20.50 9.30
C PRO A 20 6.55 21.26 10.14
N THR A 21 7.47 20.53 10.78
CA THR A 21 8.63 21.13 11.47
C THR A 21 9.79 21.42 10.51
N ALA A 22 9.82 20.80 9.31
CA ALA A 22 11.00 20.74 8.45
C ALA A 22 10.67 20.83 6.93
N GLY A 23 9.68 21.65 6.56
CA GLY A 23 9.40 21.98 5.14
C GLY A 23 8.77 20.87 4.28
N LYS A 24 8.53 19.66 4.82
CA LYS A 24 7.80 18.60 4.09
C LYS A 24 6.28 18.82 4.19
N PRO A 25 5.54 18.87 3.08
CA PRO A 25 4.09 19.05 3.13
C PRO A 25 3.41 17.85 3.82
N ARG A 26 2.35 18.13 4.60
CA ARG A 26 1.51 17.09 5.22
C ARG A 26 0.89 16.18 4.18
N SER A 27 0.81 14.89 4.47
CA SER A 27 0.12 13.94 3.59
C SER A 27 -1.37 14.28 3.49
N ILE A 28 -1.99 13.97 2.34
CA ILE A 28 -3.43 14.13 2.14
C ILE A 28 -4.03 12.73 2.14
N ILE A 29 -5.09 12.54 2.92
CA ILE A 29 -5.96 11.36 2.79
C ILE A 29 -7.19 11.75 1.98
N VAL A 30 -7.55 10.90 1.01
CA VAL A 30 -8.69 11.11 0.12
C VAL A 30 -9.60 9.90 0.20
N ARG A 31 -10.88 10.15 0.46
CA ARG A 31 -11.95 9.16 0.35
C ARG A 31 -12.66 9.37 -0.99
N PHE A 32 -12.56 8.37 -1.86
CA PHE A 32 -13.30 8.34 -3.12
C PHE A 32 -14.71 7.80 -2.91
N PHE A 33 -15.65 8.25 -3.75
CA PHE A 33 -17.01 7.74 -3.79
C PHE A 33 -17.05 6.30 -4.35
N SER A 34 -16.34 6.07 -5.45
CA SER A 34 -16.27 4.77 -6.13
C SER A 34 -14.99 3.98 -5.81
N ARG A 35 -15.16 2.69 -5.49
CA ARG A 35 -14.04 1.74 -5.37
C ARG A 35 -13.33 1.52 -6.71
N ASP A 36 -14.07 1.50 -7.81
CA ASP A 36 -13.52 1.31 -9.15
C ASP A 36 -12.64 2.49 -9.57
N LEU A 37 -13.04 3.71 -9.20
CA LEU A 37 -12.20 4.88 -9.43
C LEU A 37 -10.90 4.81 -8.64
N LYS A 38 -10.98 4.47 -7.34
CA LYS A 38 -9.79 4.22 -6.51
C LYS A 38 -8.88 3.17 -7.16
N TYR A 39 -9.45 2.06 -7.66
CA TYR A 39 -8.71 1.01 -8.36
C TYR A 39 -8.00 1.53 -9.62
N LYS A 40 -8.68 2.31 -10.45
CA LYS A 40 -8.11 2.93 -11.67
C LYS A 40 -6.97 3.88 -11.33
N ILE A 41 -7.13 4.69 -10.29
CA ILE A 41 -6.09 5.60 -9.77
C ILE A 41 -4.86 4.81 -9.31
N MET A 42 -5.07 3.80 -8.45
CA MET A 42 -4.01 2.99 -7.88
C MET A 42 -3.26 2.16 -8.94
N SER A 43 -3.94 1.74 -10.00
CA SER A 43 -3.33 1.04 -11.14
C SER A 43 -2.45 1.96 -11.99
N ASN A 44 -2.86 3.22 -12.16
CA ASN A 44 -2.15 4.21 -12.98
C ASN A 44 -1.11 5.04 -12.23
N LYS A 45 -0.98 4.90 -10.90
CA LYS A 45 -0.06 5.72 -10.08
C LYS A 45 1.40 5.67 -10.51
N LYS A 46 1.84 4.58 -11.18
CA LYS A 46 3.21 4.45 -11.70
C LYS A 46 3.54 5.51 -12.76
N VAL A 47 2.54 6.06 -13.44
CA VAL A 47 2.69 7.14 -14.45
C VAL A 47 3.23 8.43 -13.84
N LEU A 48 3.13 8.60 -12.52
CA LEU A 48 3.72 9.75 -11.81
C LEU A 48 5.23 9.63 -11.68
N LYS A 49 5.78 8.40 -11.73
CA LYS A 49 7.23 8.20 -11.65
C LYS A 49 7.89 8.75 -12.91
N GLY A 50 8.90 9.59 -12.73
CA GLY A 50 9.68 10.16 -13.83
C GLY A 50 9.09 11.41 -14.47
N LYS A 51 7.92 11.90 -14.02
CA LYS A 51 7.39 13.20 -14.45
C LYS A 51 8.00 14.32 -13.62
N LEU A 52 8.62 15.31 -14.27
CA LEU A 52 9.27 16.44 -13.61
C LEU A 52 8.29 17.29 -12.80
N ASP A 53 7.11 17.58 -13.35
CA ASP A 53 6.08 18.40 -12.68
C ASP A 53 5.47 17.74 -11.44
N TYR A 54 5.62 16.42 -11.31
CA TYR A 54 5.11 15.62 -10.19
C TYR A 54 6.23 14.93 -9.44
N LYS A 55 7.44 15.49 -9.50
CA LYS A 55 8.59 15.00 -8.74
C LYS A 55 8.21 14.97 -7.26
N ASP A 56 8.58 13.89 -6.60
CA ASP A 56 8.33 13.65 -5.16
C ASP A 56 6.85 13.52 -4.76
N ILE A 57 5.93 13.36 -5.72
CA ILE A 57 4.51 13.03 -5.46
C ILE A 57 4.29 11.52 -5.56
N PHE A 58 3.72 10.96 -4.50
CA PHE A 58 3.42 9.53 -4.40
C PHE A 58 1.97 9.30 -4.00
N ILE A 59 1.35 8.28 -4.59
CA ILE A 59 0.03 7.80 -4.21
C ILE A 59 0.19 6.44 -3.55
N ASN A 60 -0.25 6.32 -2.30
CA ASN A 60 -0.22 5.08 -1.53
C ASN A 60 -1.63 4.73 -1.06
N GLU A 61 -1.81 3.46 -0.76
CA GLU A 61 -3.05 2.97 -0.16
C GLU A 61 -2.98 3.20 1.36
N ASP A 62 -4.10 3.58 1.95
CA ASP A 62 -4.25 3.58 3.40
C ASP A 62 -4.46 2.14 3.87
N LEU A 63 -3.54 1.66 4.71
CA LEU A 63 -3.49 0.27 5.17
C LEU A 63 -3.71 0.22 6.67
N THR A 64 -4.40 -0.82 7.13
CA THR A 64 -4.46 -1.14 8.56
C THR A 64 -3.06 -1.48 9.08
N MET A 65 -2.84 -1.31 10.38
CA MET A 65 -1.54 -1.58 11.02
C MET A 65 -1.02 -2.99 10.73
N LEU A 66 -1.88 -4.01 10.81
CA LEU A 66 -1.57 -5.39 10.45
C LEU A 66 -1.01 -5.50 9.02
N ARG A 67 -1.75 -4.94 8.04
CA ARG A 67 -1.36 -4.96 6.63
C ARG A 67 -0.07 -4.18 6.38
N LEU A 68 0.12 -3.06 7.07
CA LEU A 68 1.36 -2.27 6.97
C LEU A 68 2.56 -3.06 7.49
N LYS A 69 2.42 -3.75 8.63
CA LYS A 69 3.46 -4.61 9.19
C LYS A 69 3.82 -5.75 8.24
N MET A 70 2.82 -6.50 7.76
CA MET A 70 3.01 -7.58 6.78
C MET A 70 3.66 -7.06 5.50
N LEU A 71 3.21 -5.92 4.97
CA LEU A 71 3.82 -5.29 3.79
C LEU A 71 5.30 -5.01 4.02
N ASN A 72 5.67 -4.47 5.18
CA ASN A 72 7.05 -4.17 5.52
C ASN A 72 7.90 -5.44 5.68
N MET A 73 7.35 -6.52 6.23
CA MET A 73 8.03 -7.82 6.31
C MET A 73 8.33 -8.36 4.91
N VAL A 74 7.31 -8.45 4.06
CA VAL A 74 7.42 -8.97 2.69
C VAL A 74 8.41 -8.14 1.87
N LYS A 75 8.41 -6.82 2.05
CA LYS A 75 9.30 -5.91 1.32
C LYS A 75 10.78 -6.09 1.67
N LYS A 76 11.09 -6.60 2.87
CA LYS A 76 12.44 -6.86 3.36
C LYS A 76 12.91 -8.29 3.08
N HIS A 77 12.01 -9.18 2.67
CA HIS A 77 12.33 -10.60 2.50
C HIS A 77 13.18 -10.84 1.25
N ASP A 78 14.23 -11.66 1.37
CA ASP A 78 15.21 -11.87 0.29
C ASP A 78 14.60 -12.50 -0.96
N ASN A 79 13.62 -13.39 -0.81
CA ASN A 79 12.93 -14.00 -1.94
C ASN A 79 12.05 -13.03 -2.74
N VAL A 80 11.82 -11.80 -2.27
CA VAL A 80 10.92 -10.84 -2.91
C VAL A 80 11.68 -9.92 -3.85
N LYS A 81 11.26 -9.89 -5.12
CA LYS A 81 11.78 -8.99 -6.16
C LYS A 81 11.08 -7.63 -6.12
N SER A 82 9.76 -7.63 -5.97
CA SER A 82 8.98 -6.39 -5.87
C SER A 82 7.65 -6.63 -5.16
N VAL A 83 7.15 -5.59 -4.51
CA VAL A 83 5.89 -5.63 -3.77
C VAL A 83 5.09 -4.36 -4.02
N PHE A 84 3.77 -4.49 -4.07
CA PHE A 84 2.84 -3.38 -4.16
C PHE A 84 1.50 -3.78 -3.52
N THR A 85 0.73 -2.78 -3.10
CA THR A 85 -0.63 -2.99 -2.60
C THR A 85 -1.67 -2.62 -3.64
N ARG A 86 -2.79 -3.33 -3.59
CA ARG A 86 -4.00 -3.07 -4.35
C ARG A 86 -5.20 -3.57 -3.57
N ASP A 87 -6.15 -2.69 -3.30
CA ASP A 87 -7.37 -2.97 -2.52
C ASP A 87 -7.10 -3.63 -1.16
N GLY A 88 -6.03 -3.18 -0.48
CA GLY A 88 -5.61 -3.74 0.81
C GLY A 88 -4.93 -5.10 0.72
N LYS A 89 -4.80 -5.69 -0.48
CA LYS A 89 -4.07 -6.94 -0.70
C LYS A 89 -2.61 -6.64 -1.03
N ILE A 90 -1.70 -7.39 -0.43
CA ILE A 90 -0.26 -7.27 -0.71
C ILE A 90 0.06 -8.20 -1.87
N ASN A 91 0.45 -7.63 -3.01
CA ASN A 91 0.89 -8.38 -4.18
C ASN A 91 2.42 -8.38 -4.20
N CYS A 92 3.04 -9.55 -4.28
CA CYS A 92 4.48 -9.66 -4.43
C CYS A 92 4.86 -10.50 -5.66
N PHE A 93 5.97 -10.10 -6.29
CA PHE A 93 6.68 -10.90 -7.27
C PHE A 93 7.92 -11.45 -6.61
N LEU A 94 8.04 -12.76 -6.59
CA LEU A 94 9.18 -13.48 -6.06
C LEU A 94 10.33 -13.48 -7.08
N ARG A 95 11.56 -13.67 -6.61
CA ARG A 95 12.74 -13.76 -7.48
C ARG A 95 12.70 -14.97 -8.42
N ASN A 96 12.00 -16.03 -8.04
CA ASN A 96 11.74 -17.21 -8.87
C ASN A 96 10.66 -16.97 -9.97
N GLY A 97 10.16 -15.74 -10.14
CA GLY A 97 9.18 -15.39 -11.16
C GLY A 97 7.73 -15.62 -10.78
N ARG A 98 7.44 -16.26 -9.64
CA ARG A 98 6.06 -16.48 -9.17
C ARG A 98 5.46 -15.20 -8.61
N LYS A 99 4.16 -15.03 -8.82
CA LYS A 99 3.36 -13.99 -8.18
C LYS A 99 2.60 -14.60 -7.00
N LYS A 100 2.59 -13.92 -5.86
CA LYS A 100 1.79 -14.27 -4.67
C LYS A 100 0.96 -13.09 -4.21
N ILE A 101 -0.18 -13.40 -3.59
CA ILE A 101 -1.09 -12.43 -2.97
C ILE A 101 -1.18 -12.83 -1.50
N ILE A 102 -0.96 -11.86 -0.63
CA ILE A 102 -0.92 -12.05 0.82
C ILE A 102 -2.09 -11.26 1.39
N GLU A 103 -3.03 -11.99 1.96
CA GLU A 103 -4.29 -11.51 2.54
C GLU A 103 -4.32 -11.75 4.06
N ASN A 104 -3.68 -12.82 4.52
CA ASN A 104 -3.59 -13.22 5.92
C ASN A 104 -2.12 -13.52 6.33
N PRO A 105 -1.81 -13.65 7.63
CA PRO A 105 -0.46 -13.95 8.10
C PRO A 105 0.11 -15.27 7.58
N ASP A 106 -0.73 -16.30 7.39
CA ASP A 106 -0.29 -17.63 6.95
C ASP A 106 0.23 -17.60 5.50
N ASP A 107 -0.28 -16.70 4.66
CA ASP A 107 0.24 -16.48 3.30
C ASP A 107 1.73 -16.06 3.30
N LEU A 108 2.28 -15.62 4.43
CA LEU A 108 3.73 -15.34 4.56
C LEU A 108 4.57 -16.61 4.40
N PHE A 109 4.09 -17.78 4.81
CA PHE A 109 4.80 -19.05 4.58
C PHE A 109 5.02 -19.31 3.09
N GLU A 110 4.10 -18.87 2.22
CA GLU A 110 4.23 -19.00 0.77
C GLU A 110 5.32 -18.11 0.14
N VAL A 111 5.75 -17.08 0.87
CA VAL A 111 6.87 -16.20 0.49
C VAL A 111 8.22 -16.82 0.89
N GLY A 112 8.19 -17.76 1.84
CA GLY A 112 9.35 -18.46 2.38
C GLY A 112 9.76 -18.02 3.79
N PHE A 113 8.83 -17.48 4.59
CA PHE A 113 9.06 -17.30 6.02
C PHE A 113 8.98 -18.65 6.72
N ASP A 114 9.93 -18.98 7.59
CA ASP A 114 9.92 -20.23 8.36
C ASP A 114 8.99 -20.16 9.58
N SER A 115 8.78 -18.95 10.12
CA SER A 115 7.89 -18.68 11.24
C SER A 115 7.26 -17.28 11.12
N VAL A 116 6.09 -17.11 11.73
CA VAL A 116 5.36 -15.85 11.78
C VAL A 116 5.06 -15.52 13.24
N ASP A 117 5.51 -14.34 13.68
CA ASP A 117 5.20 -13.82 15.01
C ASP A 117 3.86 -13.09 14.98
N TYR A 118 2.79 -13.79 15.34
CA TYR A 118 1.42 -13.27 15.39
C TYR A 118 1.27 -12.15 16.42
N SER A 119 1.98 -12.25 17.56
CA SER A 119 2.00 -11.22 18.60
C SER A 119 2.58 -9.91 18.06
N ALA A 120 3.71 -9.98 17.33
CA ALA A 120 4.29 -8.81 16.67
C ALA A 120 3.36 -8.22 15.60
N LEU A 121 2.50 -9.03 14.98
CA LEU A 121 1.45 -8.56 14.05
C LEU A 121 0.26 -7.91 14.77
N GLY A 122 0.17 -8.01 16.10
CA GLY A 122 -0.94 -7.52 16.90
C GLY A 122 -2.13 -8.47 16.92
N LEU A 123 -1.89 -9.74 16.62
CA LEU A 123 -2.83 -10.84 16.72
C LEU A 123 -2.38 -11.65 17.94
N CYS A 124 -2.90 -11.35 19.12
CA CYS A 124 -2.71 -12.23 20.27
C CYS A 124 -3.56 -13.49 20.08
N ASP A 125 -3.05 -14.62 20.57
CA ASP A 125 -3.75 -15.89 20.58
C ASP A 125 -5.17 -15.70 21.14
N LEU A 126 -6.17 -16.07 20.35
CA LEU A 126 -7.51 -16.31 20.86
C LEU A 126 -7.40 -17.60 21.68
N GLU A 127 -7.24 -17.47 23.00
CA GLU A 127 -7.52 -18.56 23.94
C GLU A 127 -8.97 -19.06 23.79
#